data_AF-A0A1A7BEL2-F1
#
_entry.id   AF-A0A1A7BEL2-F1
#
_cell.length_a   1.000
_cell.length_b   1.000
_cell.length_c   1.000
_cell.angle_alpha   90.00
_cell.angle_beta   90.00
_cell.angle_gamma   90.00
#
_symmetry.space_group_name_H-M   'P 1'
#
loop_
_entity.id
_entity.type
_entity.pdbx_description
1 polymer ?
#
loop_
_entity_poly.entity_id
_entity_poly.type
_entity_poly.pdbx_seq_one_letter_code
_entity_poly.pdbx_strand_id
1 'polypeptide(L)'
;MTSPADIDAFISEWRGTGGSELANTQSFINGLARLLGVDPPRGAKADDTANDYVFERRVFQDNGDGTTSFGRIDCYKRGCFILEAKQGSEADRAAADMGEDDLDIFGQTAKTRVARGTARRGTPGWAKAMVQAKGQAERYAKALPIDHGWPPFLLVADIGYCIEVYADFTGTGKAYAQFPDRARYRIMLEDLRDEDVRDRLRAIWTDPKSLDPTARAARVTRDIADLLATVARRLEKRGYDAETTSGFLMRVLFTMFAEDSKLIPEGSFTQLLKNQRAHPEHLEHQLSALWAAMDKGEFSPALGVPLRKFNGYLFKERTALPLDAEELEVLIQAAEHV
;
A
#
# COMPACT_ATOMS: atom_id res chain seq x y z
N MET A 1 15.32 -2.04 -16.81
CA MET A 1 14.37 -2.94 -16.12
C MET A 1 15.19 -3.86 -15.24
N THR A 2 14.84 -3.97 -13.97
CA THR A 2 15.49 -4.87 -13.02
C THR A 2 15.17 -6.31 -13.41
N SER A 3 16.17 -7.15 -13.63
CA SER A 3 15.92 -8.54 -14.02
C SER A 3 15.58 -9.42 -12.80
N PRO A 4 14.89 -10.55 -12.97
CA PRO A 4 14.69 -11.52 -11.89
C PRO A 4 16.00 -11.97 -11.22
N ALA A 5 17.09 -12.08 -12.01
CA ALA A 5 18.41 -12.42 -11.49
C ALA A 5 18.99 -11.34 -10.56
N ASP A 6 18.74 -10.05 -10.86
CA ASP A 6 19.17 -8.95 -9.99
C ASP A 6 18.41 -8.95 -8.65
N ILE A 7 17.12 -9.33 -8.67
CA ILE A 7 16.29 -9.46 -7.46
C ILE A 7 16.82 -10.59 -6.58
N ASP A 8 17.06 -11.77 -7.17
CA ASP A 8 17.59 -12.91 -6.42
C ASP A 8 19.01 -12.65 -5.90
N ALA A 9 19.85 -11.95 -6.67
CA ALA A 9 21.18 -11.52 -6.22
C ALA A 9 21.09 -10.59 -5.02
N PHE A 10 20.23 -9.56 -5.07
CA PHE A 10 19.99 -8.64 -3.96
C PHE A 10 19.48 -9.38 -2.72
N ILE A 11 18.49 -10.25 -2.86
CA ILE A 11 17.94 -11.03 -1.73
C ILE A 11 19.03 -11.93 -1.12
N SER A 12 19.83 -12.59 -1.96
CA SER A 12 20.90 -13.48 -1.51
C SER A 12 22.01 -12.73 -0.78
N GLU A 13 22.41 -11.56 -1.30
CA GLU A 13 23.42 -10.70 -0.68
C GLU A 13 22.99 -10.32 0.74
N TRP A 14 21.78 -9.80 0.90
CA TRP A 14 21.33 -9.21 2.16
C TRP A 14 20.79 -10.23 3.18
N ARG A 15 20.40 -11.44 2.76
CA ARG A 15 20.06 -12.52 3.70
C ARG A 15 21.25 -12.96 4.56
N GLY A 16 22.46 -12.89 4.01
CA GLY A 16 23.69 -13.37 4.65
C GLY A 16 24.48 -12.28 5.39
N THR A 17 24.12 -11.00 5.23
CA THR A 17 24.86 -9.90 5.84
C THR A 17 24.60 -9.79 7.33
N GLY A 18 25.68 -9.80 8.12
CA GLY A 18 25.71 -9.03 9.35
C GLY A 18 27.11 -8.68 9.83
N GLY A 19 27.19 -7.51 10.44
CA GLY A 19 28.40 -6.70 10.65
C GLY A 19 28.06 -5.20 10.53
N SER A 20 29.00 -4.30 10.85
CA SER A 20 28.88 -2.81 10.88
C SER A 20 27.51 -2.16 10.55
N GLU A 21 26.81 -1.69 11.59
CA GLU A 21 25.41 -1.21 11.59
C GLU A 21 25.09 -0.08 10.58
N LEU A 22 26.00 0.89 10.38
CA LEU A 22 25.72 2.09 9.58
C LEU A 22 26.03 1.91 8.09
N ALA A 23 27.14 1.25 7.76
CA ALA A 23 27.56 1.02 6.37
C ALA A 23 26.60 0.09 5.62
N ASN A 24 26.05 -0.90 6.33
CA ASN A 24 25.08 -1.84 5.79
C ASN A 24 23.74 -1.19 5.50
N THR A 25 23.29 -0.26 6.34
CA THR A 25 22.04 0.49 6.13
C THR A 25 22.08 1.31 4.84
N GLN A 26 23.13 2.13 4.65
CA GLN A 26 23.23 2.98 3.45
C GLN A 26 23.39 2.13 2.19
N SER A 27 24.18 1.05 2.26
CA SER A 27 24.39 0.14 1.14
C SER A 27 23.10 -0.61 0.77
N PHE A 28 22.33 -1.09 1.75
CA PHE A 28 21.04 -1.73 1.52
C PHE A 28 20.06 -0.79 0.85
N ILE A 29 19.92 0.44 1.36
CA ILE A 29 18.99 1.43 0.81
C ILE A 29 19.39 1.85 -0.61
N ASN A 30 20.69 2.00 -0.89
CA ASN A 30 21.19 2.27 -2.25
C ASN A 30 20.91 1.09 -3.20
N GLY A 31 21.12 -0.14 -2.74
CA GLY A 31 20.78 -1.35 -3.49
C GLY A 31 19.28 -1.46 -3.76
N LEU A 32 18.45 -1.17 -2.76
CA LEU A 32 17.00 -1.13 -2.89
C LEU A 32 16.56 -0.04 -3.88
N ALA A 33 17.12 1.17 -3.80
CA ALA A 33 16.82 2.25 -4.75
C ALA A 33 17.13 1.83 -6.20
N ARG A 34 18.29 1.19 -6.42
CA ARG A 34 18.65 0.62 -7.72
C ARG A 34 17.67 -0.47 -8.16
N LEU A 35 17.30 -1.38 -7.27
CA LEU A 35 16.34 -2.46 -7.53
C LEU A 35 14.98 -1.91 -7.95
N LEU A 36 14.53 -0.85 -7.29
CA LEU A 36 13.26 -0.17 -7.58
C LEU A 36 13.34 0.75 -8.81
N GLY A 37 14.53 1.08 -9.31
CA GLY A 37 14.73 2.01 -10.41
C GLY A 37 14.45 3.46 -10.04
N VAL A 38 14.68 3.84 -8.78
CA VAL A 38 14.51 5.21 -8.27
C VAL A 38 15.88 5.84 -7.97
N ASP A 39 15.91 7.17 -7.93
CA ASP A 39 17.13 7.89 -7.54
C ASP A 39 17.62 7.44 -6.15
N PRO A 40 18.94 7.33 -5.93
CA PRO A 40 19.51 7.08 -4.61
C PRO A 40 19.55 8.36 -3.76
N PRO A 41 19.70 8.24 -2.41
CA PRO A 41 19.93 9.40 -1.54
C PRO A 41 21.19 10.17 -1.94
N ARG A 42 21.16 11.50 -1.75
CA ARG A 42 22.30 12.40 -2.02
C ARG A 42 23.20 12.50 -0.80
N GLY A 43 24.45 12.90 -1.02
CA GLY A 43 25.37 13.23 0.07
C GLY A 43 24.85 14.42 0.89
N ALA A 44 24.88 14.29 2.22
CA ALA A 44 24.46 15.35 3.12
C ALA A 44 25.35 16.59 2.98
N LYS A 45 24.72 17.78 2.91
CA LYS A 45 25.40 19.08 2.90
C LYS A 45 25.39 19.70 4.29
N ALA A 46 26.31 20.64 4.52
CA ALA A 46 26.39 21.38 5.78
C ALA A 46 25.12 22.19 6.07
N ASP A 47 24.49 22.71 5.01
CA ASP A 47 23.18 23.34 5.04
C ASP A 47 22.07 22.28 4.97
N ASP A 48 21.35 22.13 6.08
CA ASP A 48 20.27 21.17 6.24
C ASP A 48 19.03 21.48 5.41
N THR A 49 18.86 22.72 4.94
CA THR A 49 17.73 23.10 4.07
C THR A 49 17.84 22.50 2.67
N ALA A 50 19.04 22.11 2.24
CA ALA A 50 19.29 21.44 0.97
C ALA A 50 19.21 19.90 1.04
N ASN A 51 18.94 19.35 2.23
CA ASN A 51 18.99 17.92 2.52
C ASN A 51 17.60 17.26 2.41
N ASP A 52 17.00 17.37 1.22
CA ASP A 52 15.65 16.85 0.91
C ASP A 52 15.60 15.35 0.63
N TYR A 53 16.72 14.74 0.28
CA TYR A 53 16.84 13.28 0.18
C TYR A 53 18.25 12.82 0.55
N VAL A 54 18.47 12.47 1.82
CA VAL A 54 19.81 12.19 2.36
C VAL A 54 19.77 11.11 3.45
N PHE A 55 20.93 10.51 3.70
CA PHE A 55 21.17 9.74 4.91
C PHE A 55 21.48 10.64 6.11
N GLU A 56 21.29 10.11 7.32
CA GLU A 56 21.65 10.76 8.59
C GLU A 56 21.10 12.19 8.73
N ARG A 57 19.86 12.43 8.26
CA ARG A 57 19.24 13.76 8.31
C ARG A 57 19.09 14.20 9.76
N ARG A 58 19.77 15.29 10.11
CA ARG A 58 19.69 15.90 11.44
C ARG A 58 18.29 16.44 11.69
N VAL A 59 17.77 16.22 12.89
CA VAL A 59 16.54 16.84 13.38
C VAL A 59 16.74 17.31 14.80
N PHE A 60 16.08 18.41 15.16
CA PHE A 60 16.18 19.01 16.47
C PHE A 60 14.79 19.01 17.09
N GLN A 61 14.66 18.34 18.23
CA GLN A 61 13.40 18.24 18.95
C GLN A 61 13.44 19.20 20.13
N ASP A 62 12.46 20.10 20.20
CA ASP A 62 12.22 20.91 21.39
C ASP A 62 11.59 20.02 22.48
N ASN A 63 12.23 19.96 23.65
CA ASN A 63 11.77 19.16 24.77
C ASN A 63 10.68 19.87 25.60
N GLY A 64 10.38 21.15 25.30
CA GLY A 64 9.36 21.96 25.98
C GLY A 64 9.80 22.56 27.31
N ASP A 65 11.03 22.25 27.77
CA ASP A 65 11.68 22.80 28.95
C ASP A 65 12.77 23.83 28.61
N GLY A 66 12.80 24.28 27.34
CA GLY A 66 13.83 25.16 26.80
C GLY A 66 15.11 24.44 26.35
N THR A 67 15.19 23.12 26.49
CA THR A 67 16.28 22.31 25.95
C THR A 67 15.90 21.70 24.59
N THR A 68 16.88 21.53 23.73
CA THR A 68 16.72 20.85 22.44
C THR A 68 17.48 19.53 22.44
N SER A 69 16.81 18.45 22.07
CA SER A 69 17.44 17.17 21.80
C SER A 69 17.79 17.03 20.32
N PHE A 70 18.91 16.36 20.05
CA PHE A 70 19.42 16.11 18.71
C PHE A 70 19.12 14.68 18.28
N GLY A 71 18.61 14.52 17.06
CA GLY A 71 18.36 13.23 16.42
C GLY A 71 18.94 13.16 15.01
N ARG A 72 19.14 11.94 14.53
CA ARG A 72 19.47 11.66 13.13
C ARG A 72 18.49 10.63 12.60
N ILE A 73 17.85 10.96 11.50
CA ILE A 73 17.02 10.04 10.73
C ILE A 73 17.95 9.22 9.83
N ASP A 74 17.83 7.90 9.82
CA ASP A 74 18.72 7.06 9.01
C ASP A 74 18.63 7.38 7.51
N CYS A 75 17.42 7.49 6.97
CA CYS A 75 17.19 7.99 5.62
C CYS A 75 15.90 8.82 5.55
N TYR A 76 16.01 10.02 5.00
CA TYR A 76 14.89 10.95 4.87
C TYR A 76 14.71 11.36 3.43
N LYS A 77 13.47 11.29 2.93
CA LYS A 77 13.06 11.89 1.66
C LYS A 77 11.85 12.80 1.87
N ARG A 78 12.03 14.10 1.65
CA ARG A 78 11.00 15.12 1.81
C ARG A 78 9.76 14.79 0.98
N GLY A 79 8.59 14.93 1.61
CA GLY A 79 7.30 14.62 1.01
C GLY A 79 7.03 13.14 0.77
N CYS A 80 7.97 12.24 1.11
CA CYS A 80 7.86 10.80 0.85
C CYS A 80 7.88 10.00 2.14
N PHE A 81 9.03 9.90 2.80
CA PHE A 81 9.18 9.04 3.96
C PHE A 81 10.27 9.47 4.94
N ILE A 82 10.12 8.99 6.17
CA ILE A 82 11.21 8.77 7.12
C ILE A 82 11.46 7.26 7.15
N LEU A 83 12.71 6.84 7.07
CA LEU A 83 13.12 5.44 7.22
C LEU A 83 14.06 5.32 8.41
N GLU A 84 13.70 4.44 9.34
CA GLU A 84 14.54 4.01 10.46
C GLU A 84 14.98 2.56 10.25
N ALA A 85 16.29 2.36 10.29
CA ALA A 85 16.91 1.06 10.11
C ALA A 85 17.26 0.43 11.47
N LYS A 86 17.17 -0.88 11.49
CA LYS A 86 17.57 -1.77 12.57
C LYS A 86 18.35 -2.91 11.95
N GLN A 87 19.34 -3.43 12.66
CA GLN A 87 20.06 -4.62 12.24
C GLN A 87 19.82 -5.74 13.23
N GLY A 88 19.44 -6.92 12.75
CA GLY A 88 19.25 -8.12 13.56
C GLY A 88 20.55 -8.62 14.22
N SER A 89 20.48 -9.07 15.48
CA SER A 89 21.62 -9.60 16.26
C SER A 89 22.01 -11.06 15.97
N GLU A 90 21.55 -11.64 14.85
CA GLU A 90 21.79 -13.07 14.53
C GLU A 90 23.19 -13.31 13.96
N ALA A 91 23.71 -12.39 13.14
CA ALA A 91 25.07 -12.48 12.63
C ALA A 91 26.13 -12.19 13.70
N ASP A 92 25.89 -11.20 14.58
CA ASP A 92 26.77 -10.90 15.71
C ASP A 92 26.85 -12.08 16.70
N ARG A 93 25.80 -12.92 16.74
CA ARG A 93 25.79 -14.17 17.52
C ARG A 93 26.48 -15.33 16.82
N ALA A 94 26.30 -15.51 15.51
CA ALA A 94 27.05 -16.53 14.78
C ALA A 94 28.57 -16.31 14.94
N ALA A 95 29.03 -15.05 14.88
CA ALA A 95 30.40 -14.68 15.17
C ALA A 95 30.80 -14.94 16.65
N ALA A 96 29.92 -14.60 17.61
CA ALA A 96 30.17 -14.85 19.04
C ALA A 96 30.18 -16.34 19.43
N ASP A 97 29.34 -17.17 18.81
CA ASP A 97 29.21 -18.61 19.05
C ASP A 97 30.38 -19.39 18.41
N MET A 98 30.99 -18.86 17.34
CA MET A 98 32.23 -19.39 16.75
C MET A 98 33.48 -19.06 17.56
N GLY A 99 33.36 -18.30 18.66
CA GLY A 99 34.48 -17.96 19.55
C GLY A 99 35.51 -17.01 18.93
N GLU A 100 35.17 -16.35 17.82
CA GLU A 100 35.99 -15.29 17.26
C GLU A 100 35.80 -14.03 18.12
N ASP A 101 36.63 -13.89 19.15
CA ASP A 101 36.90 -12.59 19.80
C ASP A 101 37.71 -11.70 18.84
N ASP A 102 37.18 -11.48 17.64
CA ASP A 102 37.74 -10.51 16.72
C ASP A 102 37.34 -9.12 17.23
N LEU A 103 38.34 -8.47 17.81
CA LEU A 103 38.30 -7.06 18.20
C LEU A 103 38.08 -6.26 16.91
N ASP A 104 37.02 -5.43 16.89
CA ASP A 104 36.88 -4.46 15.80
C ASP A 104 38.03 -3.42 15.84
N ILE A 105 38.08 -2.54 14.84
CA ILE A 105 39.07 -1.44 14.76
C ILE A 105 39.07 -0.54 16.02
N PHE A 106 38.05 -0.63 16.88
CA PHE A 106 37.91 0.13 18.13
C PHE A 106 38.04 -0.74 19.40
N GLY A 107 38.47 -2.00 19.29
CA GLY A 107 38.75 -2.89 20.41
C GLY A 107 37.50 -3.46 21.11
N GLN A 108 36.35 -3.53 20.43
CA GLN A 108 35.09 -4.01 21.04
C GLN A 108 34.83 -5.49 20.77
N THR A 109 34.41 -6.21 21.82
CA THR A 109 34.07 -7.64 21.75
C THR A 109 32.73 -7.88 21.06
N ALA A 110 32.55 -9.05 20.45
CA ALA A 110 31.28 -9.48 19.85
C ALA A 110 30.11 -9.44 20.87
N LYS A 111 30.37 -9.76 22.14
CA LYS A 111 29.40 -9.64 23.24
C LYS A 111 28.85 -8.21 23.44
N THR A 112 29.69 -7.19 23.27
CA THR A 112 29.29 -5.79 23.41
C THR A 112 28.40 -5.33 22.25
N ARG A 113 28.62 -5.88 21.04
CA ARG A 113 27.79 -5.64 19.85
C ARG A 113 26.41 -6.31 19.98
N VAL A 114 26.36 -7.55 20.48
CA VAL A 114 25.10 -8.27 20.76
C VAL A 114 24.19 -7.53 21.76
N ALA A 115 24.76 -6.76 22.68
CA ALA A 115 24.00 -5.95 23.64
C ALA A 115 23.39 -4.66 23.03
N ARG A 116 23.90 -4.20 21.87
CA ARG A 116 23.40 -3.02 21.14
C ARG A 116 22.48 -3.36 19.96
N GLY A 117 22.66 -4.53 19.34
CA GLY A 117 21.85 -4.98 18.20
C GLY A 117 20.39 -5.31 18.52
N THR A 118 19.57 -5.42 17.48
CA THR A 118 18.13 -5.74 17.62
C THR A 118 17.95 -7.16 18.18
N ALA A 119 17.04 -7.34 19.13
CA ALA A 119 16.71 -8.65 19.72
C ALA A 119 16.45 -9.74 18.64
N ARG A 120 16.59 -11.02 19.02
CA ARG A 120 16.50 -12.17 18.10
C ARG A 120 15.20 -12.12 17.28
N ARG A 121 15.29 -12.27 15.95
CA ARG A 121 14.14 -12.24 15.05
C ARG A 121 13.11 -13.30 15.46
N GLY A 122 11.83 -12.99 15.25
CA GLY A 122 10.73 -13.86 15.69
C GLY A 122 10.49 -13.93 17.21
N THR A 123 11.24 -13.19 18.03
CA THR A 123 10.98 -13.10 19.47
C THR A 123 10.11 -11.89 19.84
N PRO A 124 9.44 -11.90 21.00
CA PRO A 124 8.75 -10.72 21.52
C PRO A 124 9.67 -9.50 21.68
N GLY A 125 10.96 -9.73 21.98
CA GLY A 125 11.95 -8.66 22.08
C GLY A 125 12.19 -7.95 20.74
N TRP A 126 12.23 -8.70 19.64
CA TRP A 126 12.37 -8.13 18.30
C TRP A 126 11.13 -7.33 17.91
N ALA A 127 9.93 -7.88 18.15
CA ALA A 127 8.68 -7.15 17.91
C ALA A 127 8.62 -5.84 18.70
N LYS A 128 9.08 -5.84 19.95
CA LYS A 128 9.20 -4.61 20.77
C LYS A 128 10.19 -3.61 20.16
N ALA A 129 11.33 -4.07 19.65
CA ALA A 129 12.33 -3.21 19.03
C ALA A 129 11.82 -2.55 17.74
N MET A 130 11.08 -3.28 16.90
CA MET A 130 10.43 -2.73 15.70
C MET A 130 9.38 -1.66 16.06
N VAL A 131 8.56 -1.91 17.10
CA VAL A 131 7.60 -0.91 17.61
C VAL A 131 8.31 0.34 18.15
N GLN A 132 9.44 0.17 18.85
CA GLN A 132 10.24 1.30 19.34
C GLN A 132 10.85 2.12 18.19
N ALA A 133 11.29 1.45 17.12
CA ALA A 133 11.79 2.09 15.90
C ALA A 133 10.69 2.90 15.20
N LYS A 134 9.47 2.37 15.10
CA LYS A 134 8.30 3.13 14.63
C LYS A 134 8.08 4.38 15.49
N GLY A 135 8.08 4.23 16.81
CA GLY A 135 7.92 5.36 17.72
C GLY A 135 9.05 6.39 17.62
N GLN A 136 10.25 5.98 17.22
CA GLN A 136 11.37 6.88 16.92
C GLN A 136 11.12 7.66 15.62
N ALA A 137 10.72 6.97 14.54
CA ALA A 137 10.35 7.59 13.28
C ALA A 137 9.21 8.63 13.45
N GLU A 138 8.21 8.32 14.29
CA GLU A 138 7.13 9.27 14.64
C GLU A 138 7.64 10.51 15.37
N ARG A 139 8.61 10.37 16.29
CA ARG A 139 9.22 11.53 16.96
C ARG A 139 10.00 12.38 15.98
N TYR A 140 10.71 11.77 15.05
CA TYR A 140 11.43 12.51 14.01
C TYR A 140 10.51 13.22 13.04
N ALA A 141 9.37 12.62 12.67
CA ALA A 141 8.35 13.30 11.88
C ALA A 141 7.89 14.60 12.55
N LYS A 142 7.77 14.62 13.89
CA LYS A 142 7.40 15.79 14.69
C LYS A 142 8.49 16.87 14.75
N ALA A 143 9.74 16.48 14.54
CA ALA A 143 10.90 17.35 14.60
C ALA A 143 11.34 17.89 13.23
N LEU A 144 10.62 17.54 12.15
CA LEU A 144 10.86 18.11 10.82
C LEU A 144 10.43 19.58 10.77
N PRO A 145 11.05 20.38 9.88
CA PRO A 145 10.60 21.75 9.63
C PRO A 145 9.13 21.81 9.21
N ILE A 146 8.41 22.85 9.68
CA ILE A 146 6.97 23.00 9.46
C ILE A 146 6.62 23.02 7.96
N ASP A 147 7.45 23.65 7.14
CA ASP A 147 7.27 23.77 5.69
C ASP A 147 7.55 22.48 4.91
N HIS A 148 8.11 21.46 5.56
CA HIS A 148 8.22 20.12 4.99
C HIS A 148 6.90 19.34 5.15
N GLY A 149 6.07 19.73 6.12
CA GLY A 149 4.88 18.98 6.51
C GLY A 149 5.21 17.59 7.05
N TRP A 150 4.17 16.77 7.20
CA TRP A 150 4.32 15.39 7.66
C TRP A 150 4.62 14.46 6.49
N PRO A 151 5.64 13.59 6.59
CA PRO A 151 5.91 12.61 5.55
C PRO A 151 4.72 11.63 5.47
N PRO A 152 4.23 11.30 4.26
CA PRO A 152 3.12 10.34 4.12
C PRO A 152 3.43 8.96 4.67
N PHE A 153 4.70 8.54 4.64
CA PHE A 153 5.13 7.21 5.08
C PHE A 153 6.18 7.24 6.19
N LEU A 154 6.11 6.27 7.11
CA LEU A 154 7.22 5.84 7.94
C LEU A 154 7.60 4.41 7.55
N LEU A 155 8.89 4.20 7.34
CA LEU A 155 9.47 2.90 7.02
C LEU A 155 10.35 2.45 8.19
N VAL A 156 10.17 1.22 8.64
CA VAL A 156 11.07 0.60 9.62
C VAL A 156 11.69 -0.63 8.97
N ALA A 157 12.99 -0.60 8.74
CA ALA A 157 13.71 -1.68 8.05
C ALA A 157 14.55 -2.49 9.05
N ASP A 158 14.32 -3.80 9.16
CA ASP A 158 15.33 -4.73 9.68
C ASP A 158 16.17 -5.17 8.48
N ILE A 159 17.40 -4.64 8.39
CA ILE A 159 18.29 -4.83 7.23
C ILE A 159 18.52 -6.32 6.97
N GLY A 160 18.26 -6.72 5.72
CA GLY A 160 18.37 -8.12 5.32
C GLY A 160 17.22 -9.02 5.77
N TYR A 161 16.13 -8.46 6.32
CA TYR A 161 14.97 -9.25 6.75
C TYR A 161 13.64 -8.71 6.27
N CYS A 162 13.25 -7.51 6.70
CA CYS A 162 11.95 -6.96 6.34
C CYS A 162 11.89 -5.43 6.39
N ILE A 163 10.90 -4.87 5.69
CA ILE A 163 10.53 -3.45 5.74
C ILE A 163 9.08 -3.38 6.19
N GLU A 164 8.83 -2.73 7.34
CA GLU A 164 7.49 -2.39 7.80
C GLU A 164 7.08 -1.03 7.27
N VAL A 165 5.89 -0.96 6.67
CA VAL A 165 5.35 0.25 6.03
C VAL A 165 4.17 0.78 6.83
N TYR A 166 4.25 2.04 7.21
CA TYR A 166 3.17 2.77 7.86
C TYR A 166 2.84 4.05 7.10
N ALA A 167 1.56 4.39 7.00
CA ALA A 167 1.08 5.54 6.26
C ALA A 167 0.17 6.45 7.09
N ASP A 168 0.27 7.76 6.86
CA ASP A 168 -0.69 8.77 7.29
C ASP A 168 -0.96 9.75 6.13
N PHE A 169 -1.98 9.44 5.33
CA PHE A 169 -2.39 10.29 4.21
C PHE A 169 -3.17 11.55 4.65
N THR A 170 -3.58 11.64 5.92
CA THR A 170 -4.25 12.84 6.44
C THR A 170 -3.32 14.05 6.53
N GLY A 171 -2.00 13.79 6.54
CA GLY A 171 -0.99 14.83 6.70
C GLY A 171 -1.05 15.49 8.08
N THR A 172 -1.61 14.83 9.09
CA THR A 172 -1.70 15.37 10.45
C THR A 172 -0.57 14.88 11.36
N GLY A 173 0.14 13.81 10.97
CA GLY A 173 1.23 13.24 11.75
C GLY A 173 0.78 12.51 13.02
N LYS A 174 -0.52 12.20 13.11
CA LYS A 174 -1.15 11.69 14.34
C LYS A 174 -1.37 10.19 14.33
N ALA A 175 -1.47 9.57 13.16
CA ALA A 175 -1.97 8.20 13.05
C ALA A 175 -1.33 7.42 11.90
N TYR A 176 -0.02 7.21 11.97
CA TYR A 176 0.67 6.28 11.06
C TYR A 176 0.18 4.84 11.30
N ALA A 177 -0.68 4.37 10.40
CA ALA A 177 -1.30 3.05 10.41
C ALA A 177 -0.54 2.08 9.50
N GLN A 178 -0.65 0.78 9.78
CA GLN A 178 -0.07 -0.29 8.96
C GLN A 178 -0.62 -0.22 7.53
N PHE A 179 0.26 -0.18 6.53
CA PHE A 179 -0.10 0.00 5.13
C PHE A 179 0.50 -1.10 4.23
N PRO A 180 -0.26 -1.70 3.29
CA PRO A 180 -1.64 -1.35 2.91
C PRO A 180 -2.69 -1.85 3.91
N ASP A 181 -2.35 -2.86 4.72
CA ASP A 181 -3.22 -3.40 5.76
C ASP A 181 -2.39 -4.18 6.80
N ARG A 182 -3.08 -4.70 7.83
CA ARG A 182 -2.46 -5.43 8.94
C ARG A 182 -1.73 -6.72 8.55
N ALA A 183 -2.07 -7.33 7.43
CA ALA A 183 -1.44 -8.57 6.97
C ALA A 183 -0.21 -8.30 6.10
N ARG A 184 -0.25 -7.23 5.28
CA ARG A 184 0.74 -6.97 4.22
C ARG A 184 1.67 -5.80 4.52
N TYR A 185 1.57 -5.16 5.69
CA TYR A 185 2.43 -4.02 6.06
C TYR A 185 3.89 -4.37 6.24
N ARG A 186 4.21 -5.63 6.55
CA ARG A 186 5.57 -6.11 6.68
C ARG A 186 5.95 -6.81 5.38
N ILE A 187 6.82 -6.18 4.63
CA ILE A 187 7.39 -6.69 3.39
C ILE A 187 8.65 -7.47 3.76
N MET A 188 8.63 -8.78 3.58
CA MET A 188 9.83 -9.61 3.70
C MET A 188 10.72 -9.42 2.47
N LEU A 189 12.02 -9.71 2.58
CA LEU A 189 12.94 -9.60 1.44
C LEU A 189 12.47 -10.44 0.24
N GLU A 190 11.88 -11.59 0.50
CA GLU A 190 11.38 -12.50 -0.52
C GLU A 190 10.21 -11.93 -1.32
N ASP A 191 9.42 -11.07 -0.69
CA ASP A 191 8.28 -10.40 -1.31
C ASP A 191 8.74 -9.41 -2.40
N LEU A 192 10.03 -9.03 -2.43
CA LEU A 192 10.59 -8.23 -3.52
C LEU A 192 10.58 -8.95 -4.87
N ARG A 193 10.29 -10.26 -4.91
CA ARG A 193 10.01 -11.00 -6.16
C ARG A 193 8.66 -10.63 -6.78
N ASP A 194 7.71 -10.16 -5.98
CA ASP A 194 6.42 -9.67 -6.44
C ASP A 194 6.57 -8.27 -7.05
N GLU A 195 6.05 -8.09 -8.27
CA GLU A 195 6.06 -6.81 -8.96
C GLU A 195 5.20 -5.76 -8.27
N ASP A 196 4.04 -6.14 -7.73
CA ASP A 196 3.13 -5.22 -7.05
C ASP A 196 3.78 -4.64 -5.78
N VAL A 197 4.59 -5.45 -5.08
CA VAL A 197 5.35 -5.01 -3.91
C VAL A 197 6.42 -4.00 -4.31
N ARG A 198 7.17 -4.27 -5.39
CA ARG A 198 8.17 -3.33 -5.91
C ARG A 198 7.54 -2.05 -6.41
N ASP A 199 6.39 -2.14 -7.07
CA ASP A 199 5.66 -0.99 -7.59
C ASP A 199 5.13 -0.11 -6.46
N ARG A 200 4.60 -0.73 -5.40
CA ARG A 200 4.22 -0.01 -4.17
C ARG A 200 5.41 0.67 -3.52
N LEU A 201 6.54 0.00 -3.36
CA LEU A 201 7.76 0.61 -2.81
C LEU A 201 8.26 1.75 -3.71
N ARG A 202 8.24 1.58 -5.04
CA ARG A 202 8.60 2.65 -5.98
C ARG A 202 7.70 3.86 -5.80
N ALA A 203 6.38 3.65 -5.72
CA ALA A 203 5.41 4.72 -5.50
C ALA A 203 5.65 5.46 -4.17
N ILE A 204 6.00 4.77 -3.08
CA ILE A 204 6.41 5.42 -1.81
C ILE A 204 7.58 6.39 -2.04
N TRP A 205 8.53 6.03 -2.91
CA TRP A 205 9.69 6.87 -3.23
C TRP A 205 9.38 8.02 -4.18
N THR A 206 8.46 7.87 -5.11
CA THR A 206 8.31 8.81 -6.24
C THR A 206 7.00 9.59 -6.23
N ASP A 207 5.89 8.94 -5.89
CA ASP A 207 4.56 9.54 -5.85
C ASP A 207 3.73 8.91 -4.72
N PRO A 208 4.06 9.21 -3.46
CA PRO A 208 3.44 8.58 -2.30
C PRO A 208 1.94 8.85 -2.20
N LYS A 209 1.45 9.97 -2.75
CA LYS A 209 0.02 10.33 -2.72
C LYS A 209 -0.83 9.46 -3.65
N SER A 210 -0.24 8.88 -4.70
CA SER A 210 -0.94 7.92 -5.56
C SER A 210 -1.43 6.68 -4.81
N LEU A 211 -0.84 6.38 -3.65
CA LEU A 211 -1.17 5.24 -2.81
C LEU A 211 -2.30 5.53 -1.80
N ASP A 212 -2.82 6.76 -1.75
CA ASP A 212 -3.91 7.13 -0.86
C ASP A 212 -5.22 6.41 -1.29
N PRO A 213 -5.73 5.48 -0.46
CA PRO A 213 -6.96 4.74 -0.78
C PRO A 213 -8.17 5.66 -0.96
N THR A 214 -8.22 6.80 -0.24
CA THR A 214 -9.33 7.74 -0.35
C THR A 214 -9.30 8.51 -1.65
N ALA A 215 -8.11 8.89 -2.15
CA ALA A 215 -7.96 9.51 -3.45
C ALA A 215 -8.35 8.55 -4.59
N ARG A 216 -7.96 7.26 -4.48
CA ARG A 216 -8.34 6.22 -5.44
C ARG A 216 -9.85 5.98 -5.42
N ALA A 217 -10.45 5.76 -4.25
CA ALA A 217 -11.89 5.53 -4.12
C ALA A 217 -12.73 6.74 -4.60
N ALA A 218 -12.30 7.97 -4.29
CA ALA A 218 -13.00 9.18 -4.70
C ALA A 218 -12.92 9.43 -6.21
N ARG A 219 -11.77 9.11 -6.84
CA ARG A 219 -11.61 9.20 -8.30
C ARG A 219 -12.47 8.16 -9.01
N VAL A 220 -12.39 6.89 -8.59
CA VAL A 220 -13.20 5.79 -9.13
C VAL A 220 -14.69 6.11 -9.02
N THR A 221 -15.15 6.61 -7.86
CA THR A 221 -16.55 6.99 -7.66
C THR A 221 -17.01 8.12 -8.60
N ARG A 222 -16.14 9.11 -8.87
CA ARG A 222 -16.47 10.23 -9.76
C ARG A 222 -16.54 9.80 -11.23
N ASP A 223 -15.55 9.05 -11.68
CA ASP A 223 -15.47 8.57 -13.06
C ASP A 223 -16.66 7.66 -13.38
N ILE A 224 -17.04 6.76 -12.45
CA ILE A 224 -18.26 5.94 -12.57
C ILE A 224 -19.52 6.81 -12.57
N ALA A 225 -19.62 7.83 -11.71
CA ALA A 225 -20.80 8.70 -11.66
C ALA A 225 -21.03 9.45 -12.99
N ASP A 226 -19.97 9.93 -13.64
CA ASP A 226 -20.06 10.60 -14.94
C ASP A 226 -20.50 9.65 -16.07
N LEU A 227 -20.02 8.40 -16.04
CA LEU A 227 -20.45 7.34 -16.96
C LEU A 227 -21.91 6.96 -16.74
N LEU A 228 -22.33 6.73 -15.49
CA LEU A 228 -23.73 6.41 -15.16
C LEU A 228 -24.67 7.58 -15.49
N ALA A 229 -24.24 8.83 -15.31
CA ALA A 229 -25.00 10.00 -15.74
C ALA A 229 -25.19 10.04 -17.27
N THR A 230 -24.25 9.50 -18.03
CA THR A 230 -24.38 9.37 -19.49
C THR A 230 -25.43 8.33 -19.86
N VAL A 231 -25.48 7.19 -19.16
CA VAL A 231 -26.54 6.19 -19.33
C VAL A 231 -27.90 6.76 -18.92
N ALA A 232 -27.98 7.48 -17.79
CA ALA A 232 -29.21 8.11 -17.30
C ALA A 232 -29.85 9.01 -18.37
N ARG A 233 -29.07 9.94 -18.94
CA ARG A 233 -29.55 10.87 -19.98
C ARG A 233 -30.06 10.15 -21.23
N ARG A 234 -29.49 9.00 -21.58
CA ARG A 234 -29.89 8.22 -22.75
C ARG A 234 -31.21 7.47 -22.50
N LEU A 235 -31.33 6.85 -21.33
CA LEU A 235 -32.58 6.19 -20.91
C LEU A 235 -33.72 7.20 -20.80
N GLU A 236 -33.49 8.36 -20.19
CA GLU A 236 -34.50 9.43 -20.10
C GLU A 236 -34.93 9.93 -21.49
N LYS A 237 -33.98 10.09 -22.42
CA LYS A 237 -34.27 10.47 -23.81
C LYS A 237 -35.10 9.41 -24.56
N ARG A 238 -35.01 8.14 -24.16
CA ARG A 238 -35.81 7.03 -24.66
C ARG A 238 -37.19 6.92 -23.99
N GLY A 239 -37.49 7.78 -23.02
CA GLY A 239 -38.81 7.89 -22.39
C GLY A 239 -38.94 7.17 -21.05
N TYR A 240 -37.85 6.67 -20.45
CA TYR A 240 -37.88 6.18 -19.08
C TYR A 240 -37.95 7.35 -18.10
N ASP A 241 -38.75 7.23 -17.05
CA ASP A 241 -38.82 8.26 -16.02
C ASP A 241 -37.57 8.24 -15.12
N ALA A 242 -37.34 9.36 -14.44
CA ALA A 242 -36.15 9.56 -13.62
C ALA A 242 -36.08 8.61 -12.42
N GLU A 243 -37.22 8.23 -11.83
CA GLU A 243 -37.27 7.34 -10.66
C GLU A 243 -36.86 5.93 -11.05
N THR A 244 -37.45 5.39 -12.12
CA THR A 244 -37.10 4.08 -12.68
C THR A 244 -35.64 4.02 -13.14
N THR A 245 -35.17 5.06 -13.84
CA THR A 245 -33.79 5.17 -14.32
C THR A 245 -32.80 5.20 -13.15
N SER A 246 -33.06 6.02 -12.14
CA SER A 246 -32.22 6.10 -10.93
C SER A 246 -32.18 4.77 -10.19
N GLY A 247 -33.34 4.13 -9.98
CA GLY A 247 -33.45 2.81 -9.35
C GLY A 247 -32.63 1.75 -10.07
N PHE A 248 -32.65 1.73 -11.41
CA PHE A 248 -31.82 0.84 -12.23
C PHE A 248 -30.32 1.12 -12.05
N LEU A 249 -29.89 2.38 -12.18
CA LEU A 249 -28.47 2.76 -12.10
C LEU A 249 -27.89 2.53 -10.71
N MET A 250 -28.65 2.77 -9.64
CA MET A 250 -28.22 2.46 -8.28
C MET A 250 -27.96 0.96 -8.08
N ARG A 251 -28.78 0.09 -8.68
CA ARG A 251 -28.57 -1.37 -8.62
C ARG A 251 -27.34 -1.79 -9.40
N VAL A 252 -27.12 -1.22 -10.58
CA VAL A 252 -25.90 -1.45 -11.37
C VAL A 252 -24.65 -1.02 -10.58
N LEU A 253 -24.65 0.21 -10.04
CA LEU A 253 -23.55 0.75 -9.23
C LEU A 253 -23.25 -0.12 -8.01
N PHE A 254 -24.29 -0.56 -7.29
CA PHE A 254 -24.11 -1.43 -6.14
C PHE A 254 -23.54 -2.79 -6.55
N THR A 255 -23.93 -3.32 -7.71
CA THR A 255 -23.40 -4.60 -8.22
C THR A 255 -21.91 -4.49 -8.57
N MET A 256 -21.49 -3.37 -9.16
CA MET A 256 -20.07 -3.05 -9.38
C MET A 256 -19.30 -2.98 -8.04
N PHE A 257 -19.86 -2.27 -7.04
CA PHE A 257 -19.23 -2.20 -5.71
C PHE A 257 -19.17 -3.56 -5.00
N ALA A 258 -20.18 -4.42 -5.18
CA ALA A 258 -20.20 -5.76 -4.62
C ALA A 258 -19.10 -6.65 -5.21
N GLU A 259 -18.74 -6.45 -6.48
CA GLU A 259 -17.61 -7.13 -7.14
C GLU A 259 -16.28 -6.70 -6.50
N ASP A 260 -16.04 -5.40 -6.40
CA ASP A 260 -14.80 -4.84 -5.83
C ASP A 260 -14.61 -5.18 -4.34
N SER A 261 -15.70 -5.14 -3.58
CA SER A 261 -15.72 -5.55 -2.17
C SER A 261 -15.68 -7.08 -1.97
N LYS A 262 -15.55 -7.86 -3.05
CA LYS A 262 -15.50 -9.33 -3.04
C LYS A 262 -16.72 -9.98 -2.37
N LEU A 263 -17.87 -9.30 -2.43
CA LEU A 263 -19.17 -9.84 -2.01
C LEU A 263 -19.74 -10.79 -3.08
N ILE A 264 -19.38 -10.55 -4.34
CA ILE A 264 -19.51 -11.49 -5.46
C ILE A 264 -18.10 -11.79 -6.01
N PRO A 265 -17.92 -12.85 -6.83
CA PRO A 265 -16.60 -13.18 -7.37
C PRO A 265 -15.99 -12.03 -8.17
N GLU A 266 -14.70 -11.81 -7.98
CA GLU A 266 -13.93 -10.76 -8.64
C GLU A 266 -14.02 -10.87 -10.18
N GLY A 267 -14.34 -9.75 -10.85
CA GLY A 267 -14.50 -9.66 -12.31
C GLY A 267 -15.73 -10.37 -12.90
N SER A 268 -16.58 -11.02 -12.08
CA SER A 268 -17.74 -11.79 -12.56
C SER A 268 -18.87 -10.93 -13.16
N PHE A 269 -19.20 -9.80 -12.55
CA PHE A 269 -20.17 -8.83 -13.08
C PHE A 269 -19.63 -8.13 -14.33
N THR A 270 -18.37 -7.69 -14.30
CA THR A 270 -17.71 -7.10 -15.46
C THR A 270 -17.73 -8.07 -16.65
N GLN A 271 -17.44 -9.35 -16.42
CA GLN A 271 -17.48 -10.37 -17.48
C GLN A 271 -18.91 -10.65 -17.95
N LEU A 272 -19.91 -10.64 -17.06
CA LEU A 272 -21.32 -10.78 -17.42
C LEU A 272 -21.74 -9.69 -18.42
N LEU A 273 -21.37 -8.43 -18.18
CA LEU A 273 -21.68 -7.33 -19.11
C LEU A 273 -20.98 -7.54 -20.46
N LYS A 274 -19.69 -7.87 -20.46
CA LYS A 274 -18.91 -8.12 -21.69
C LYS A 274 -19.49 -9.25 -22.54
N ASN A 275 -20.00 -10.31 -21.90
CA ASN A 275 -20.59 -11.45 -22.60
C ASN A 275 -21.88 -11.08 -23.36
N GLN A 276 -22.56 -10.00 -22.98
CA GLN A 276 -23.78 -9.55 -23.66
C GLN A 276 -23.51 -8.58 -24.83
N ARG A 277 -22.26 -8.26 -25.17
CA ARG A 277 -21.94 -7.37 -26.31
C ARG A 277 -22.57 -7.81 -27.63
N ALA A 278 -22.59 -9.11 -27.89
CA ALA A 278 -23.18 -9.67 -29.10
C ALA A 278 -24.71 -9.71 -29.07
N HIS A 279 -25.30 -9.71 -27.87
CA HIS A 279 -26.74 -9.85 -27.63
C HIS A 279 -27.22 -8.94 -26.48
N PRO A 280 -27.18 -7.59 -26.64
CA PRO A 280 -27.58 -6.67 -25.57
C PRO A 280 -29.01 -6.87 -25.10
N GLU A 281 -29.89 -7.39 -25.98
CA GLU A 281 -31.29 -7.70 -25.69
C GLU A 281 -31.47 -8.71 -24.55
N HIS A 282 -30.49 -9.58 -24.28
CA HIS A 282 -30.58 -10.55 -23.20
C HIS A 282 -30.14 -9.99 -21.84
N LEU A 283 -29.50 -8.82 -21.82
CA LEU A 283 -28.91 -8.26 -20.61
C LEU A 283 -29.98 -7.99 -19.54
N GLU A 284 -31.15 -7.52 -19.93
CA GLU A 284 -32.27 -7.26 -19.02
C GLU A 284 -32.61 -8.52 -18.20
N HIS A 285 -32.73 -9.66 -18.88
CA HIS A 285 -33.06 -10.92 -18.23
C HIS A 285 -31.93 -11.41 -17.31
N GLN A 286 -30.67 -11.26 -17.74
CA GLN A 286 -29.51 -11.67 -16.94
C GLN A 286 -29.37 -10.84 -15.66
N LEU A 287 -29.48 -9.51 -15.76
CA LEU A 287 -29.42 -8.61 -14.62
C LEU A 287 -30.59 -8.85 -13.65
N SER A 288 -31.79 -9.03 -14.20
CA SER A 288 -32.97 -9.29 -13.37
C SER A 288 -32.85 -10.60 -12.59
N ALA A 289 -32.31 -11.65 -13.23
CA ALA A 289 -32.04 -12.93 -12.58
C ALA A 289 -30.94 -12.82 -11.52
N LEU A 290 -29.86 -12.09 -11.81
CA LEU A 290 -28.79 -11.83 -10.86
C LEU A 290 -29.31 -11.12 -9.60
N TRP A 291 -30.07 -10.04 -9.77
CA TRP A 291 -30.61 -9.28 -8.65
C TRP A 291 -31.63 -10.06 -7.83
N ALA A 292 -32.41 -10.94 -8.48
CA ALA A 292 -33.26 -11.89 -7.78
C ALA A 292 -32.45 -12.85 -6.89
N ALA A 293 -31.34 -13.38 -7.40
CA ALA A 293 -30.45 -14.25 -6.64
C ALA A 293 -29.76 -13.51 -5.49
N MET A 294 -29.35 -12.25 -5.69
CA MET A 294 -28.78 -11.39 -4.65
C MET A 294 -29.77 -11.07 -3.53
N ASP A 295 -31.03 -10.74 -3.86
CA ASP A 295 -32.08 -10.43 -2.88
C ASP A 295 -32.44 -11.64 -1.99
N LYS A 296 -32.46 -12.84 -2.57
CA LYS A 296 -32.82 -14.06 -1.84
C LYS A 296 -31.65 -14.77 -1.19
N GLY A 297 -30.43 -14.56 -1.68
CA GLY A 297 -29.25 -15.34 -1.32
C GLY A 297 -29.29 -16.75 -1.93
N GLU A 298 -29.60 -16.84 -3.22
CA GLU A 298 -29.72 -18.08 -3.97
C GLU A 298 -28.52 -18.29 -4.92
N PHE A 299 -28.50 -19.44 -5.59
CA PHE A 299 -27.54 -19.68 -6.68
C PHE A 299 -27.82 -18.73 -7.85
N SER A 300 -26.79 -18.04 -8.33
CA SER A 300 -26.87 -17.19 -9.52
C SER A 300 -26.41 -17.97 -10.74
N PRO A 301 -27.31 -18.33 -11.68
CA PRO A 301 -26.91 -18.96 -12.94
C PRO A 301 -25.99 -18.05 -13.77
N ALA A 302 -26.20 -16.74 -13.67
CA ALA A 302 -25.45 -15.75 -14.43
C ALA A 302 -23.98 -15.66 -14.00
N LEU A 303 -23.69 -15.90 -12.71
CA LEU A 303 -22.31 -15.89 -12.17
C LEU A 303 -21.76 -17.30 -11.87
N GLY A 304 -22.61 -18.33 -11.94
CA GLY A 304 -22.22 -19.72 -11.67
C GLY A 304 -21.89 -20.03 -10.21
N VAL A 305 -22.33 -19.21 -9.25
CA VAL A 305 -21.99 -19.35 -7.82
C VAL A 305 -23.19 -19.12 -6.89
N PRO A 306 -23.18 -19.72 -5.68
CA PRO A 306 -24.11 -19.34 -4.62
C PRO A 306 -23.80 -17.93 -4.10
N LEU A 307 -24.82 -17.07 -4.04
CA LEU A 307 -24.68 -15.71 -3.54
C LEU A 307 -25.17 -15.59 -2.10
N ARG A 308 -24.54 -14.71 -1.32
CA ARG A 308 -25.06 -14.32 -0.01
C ARG A 308 -26.31 -13.46 -0.19
N LYS A 309 -27.20 -13.51 0.78
CA LYS A 309 -28.38 -12.63 0.80
C LYS A 309 -27.97 -11.18 1.06
N PHE A 310 -28.28 -10.28 0.14
CA PHE A 310 -28.08 -8.84 0.30
C PHE A 310 -29.32 -8.25 0.98
N ASN A 311 -29.18 -7.84 2.24
CA ASN A 311 -30.28 -7.21 2.97
C ASN A 311 -30.48 -5.76 2.50
N GLY A 312 -31.70 -5.40 2.10
CA GLY A 312 -32.05 -4.02 1.76
C GLY A 312 -33.27 -3.93 0.85
N TYR A 313 -33.82 -2.73 0.68
CA TYR A 313 -34.91 -2.48 -0.27
C TYR A 313 -34.42 -2.40 -1.73
N LEU A 314 -33.11 -2.23 -1.93
CA LEU A 314 -32.50 -1.95 -3.24
C LEU A 314 -32.74 -3.05 -4.29
N PHE A 315 -32.80 -4.32 -3.88
CA PHE A 315 -33.02 -5.46 -4.79
C PHE A 315 -34.43 -6.06 -4.70
N LYS A 316 -35.35 -5.42 -3.96
CA LYS A 316 -36.76 -5.85 -3.94
C LYS A 316 -37.43 -5.65 -5.30
N GLU A 317 -37.05 -4.58 -5.98
CA GLU A 317 -37.40 -4.35 -7.37
C GLU A 317 -36.30 -4.92 -8.27
N ARG A 318 -36.63 -5.99 -8.99
CA ARG A 318 -35.67 -6.84 -9.70
C ARG A 318 -35.60 -6.56 -11.19
N THR A 319 -36.48 -5.71 -11.71
CA THR A 319 -36.61 -5.50 -13.15
C THR A 319 -35.49 -4.60 -13.66
N ALA A 320 -34.63 -5.13 -14.52
CA ALA A 320 -33.66 -4.34 -15.27
C ALA A 320 -34.32 -3.59 -16.42
N LEU A 321 -33.62 -2.57 -16.94
CA LEU A 321 -34.05 -1.87 -18.14
C LEU A 321 -33.32 -2.45 -19.36
N PRO A 322 -33.99 -2.54 -20.52
CA PRO A 322 -33.34 -2.98 -21.74
C PRO A 322 -32.37 -1.90 -22.21
N LEU A 323 -31.11 -2.28 -22.36
CA LEU A 323 -30.05 -1.39 -22.84
C LEU A 323 -29.76 -1.61 -24.31
N ASP A 324 -29.39 -0.53 -25.00
CA ASP A 324 -28.78 -0.66 -26.32
C ASP A 324 -27.26 -0.95 -26.23
N ALA A 325 -26.65 -1.21 -27.38
CA ALA A 325 -25.23 -1.52 -27.45
C ALA A 325 -24.33 -0.40 -26.92
N GLU A 326 -24.69 0.86 -27.14
CA GLU A 326 -23.87 1.99 -26.70
C GLU A 326 -23.99 2.21 -25.18
N GLU A 327 -25.18 2.08 -24.62
CA GLU A 327 -25.40 2.12 -23.16
C GLU A 327 -24.68 0.97 -22.45
N LEU A 328 -24.71 -0.24 -23.04
CA LEU A 328 -23.95 -1.38 -22.53
C LEU A 328 -22.44 -1.11 -22.53
N GLU A 329 -21.88 -0.52 -23.60
CA GLU A 329 -20.45 -0.18 -23.61
C GLU A 329 -20.09 0.83 -22.51
N VAL A 330 -20.95 1.82 -22.23
CA VAL A 330 -20.71 2.75 -21.12
C VAL A 330 -20.73 2.01 -19.77
N LEU A 331 -21.61 1.02 -19.58
CA LEU A 331 -21.60 0.21 -18.36
C LEU A 331 -20.37 -0.71 -18.26
N ILE A 332 -19.89 -1.27 -19.37
CA ILE A 332 -18.67 -2.07 -19.38
C ILE A 332 -17.47 -1.20 -18.99
N GLN A 333 -17.36 0.00 -19.57
CA GLN A 333 -16.32 0.95 -19.21
C GLN A 333 -16.38 1.29 -17.71
N ALA A 334 -17.58 1.58 -17.19
CA ALA A 334 -17.75 1.86 -15.77
C ALA A 334 -17.33 0.68 -14.88
N ALA A 335 -17.65 -0.55 -15.27
CA ALA A 335 -17.27 -1.76 -14.52
C ALA A 335 -15.76 -2.03 -14.55
N GLU A 336 -15.08 -1.70 -15.66
CA GLU A 336 -13.62 -1.82 -15.78
C GLU A 336 -12.84 -0.76 -14.97
N HIS A 337 -13.50 0.32 -14.55
CA HIS A 337 -12.90 1.41 -13.78
C HIS A 337 -12.94 1.19 -12.26
N VAL A 338 -13.65 0.17 -11.78
CA VAL A 338 -13.81 -0.16 -10.36
C VAL A 338 -12.61 -1.00 -9.90
#